data_AF-L8HGN7-F1
#
_entry.id   AF-L8HGN7-F1
#
_cell.length_a   1.000
_cell.length_b   1.000
_cell.length_c   1.000
_cell.angle_alpha   90.00
_cell.angle_beta   90.00
_cell.angle_gamma   90.00
#
_symmetry.space_group_name_H-M   'P 1'
#
loop_
_entity.id
_entity.type
_entity.pdbx_description
1 polymer ?
#
loop_
_entity_poly.entity_id
_entity_poly.type
_entity_poly.pdbx_seq_one_letter_code
_entity_poly.pdbx_strand_id
1 'polypeptide(L)'
;MWFHHISYRPDDREKEQVLYDKQQAQLRPFLKWFSSFFNMELMLHFSVIPEAQPEETINGLRLLLHNTTDWELGCLDTLVSRTKSLVLGLALWKGPFSVDQCIAASRIEEDHNIAEWGECEGAHDLDKVDIYKHVAAATAFLRSLPPEQSSLKQW
;
A
#
# COMPACT_ATOMS: atom_id res chain seq x y z
N MET A 1 -18.60 -36.80 -18.48
CA MET A 1 -17.66 -37.78 -17.91
C MET A 1 -16.43 -37.01 -17.45
N TRP A 2 -16.35 -36.79 -16.13
CA TRP A 2 -15.22 -36.33 -15.31
C TRP A 2 -14.67 -34.90 -15.48
N PHE A 3 -15.26 -33.99 -14.70
CA PHE A 3 -14.57 -32.82 -14.12
C PHE A 3 -13.51 -33.31 -13.13
N HIS A 4 -12.23 -33.24 -13.49
CA HIS A 4 -11.11 -33.42 -12.57
C HIS A 4 -10.06 -32.37 -12.88
N HIS A 5 -10.17 -31.16 -12.31
CA HIS A 5 -9.04 -30.25 -12.06
C HIS A 5 -9.56 -29.07 -11.22
N ILE A 6 -9.86 -29.34 -9.95
CA ILE A 6 -9.84 -28.28 -8.93
C ILE A 6 -8.48 -28.43 -8.27
N SER A 7 -7.52 -27.68 -8.78
CA SER A 7 -6.12 -27.69 -8.39
C SER A 7 -5.98 -27.30 -6.93
N TYR A 8 -5.90 -28.28 -6.04
CA TYR A 8 -5.12 -28.13 -4.81
C TYR A 8 -3.85 -28.96 -5.01
N ARG A 9 -2.71 -28.28 -5.23
CA ARG A 9 -1.40 -28.93 -5.27
C ARG A 9 -0.79 -28.85 -3.87
N PRO A 10 -0.56 -29.97 -3.18
CA PRO A 10 0.06 -29.97 -1.85
C PRO A 10 1.50 -29.41 -1.81
N ASP A 11 2.10 -29.08 -2.96
CA ASP A 11 3.44 -28.51 -3.15
C ASP A 11 3.49 -26.97 -3.09
N ASP A 12 2.35 -26.28 -2.97
CA ASP A 12 2.32 -24.80 -3.00
C ASP A 12 2.80 -24.13 -1.70
N ARG A 13 3.01 -24.89 -0.61
CA ARG A 13 3.43 -24.34 0.70
C ARG A 13 4.78 -23.65 0.66
N GLU A 14 5.73 -24.16 -0.11
CA GLU A 14 7.05 -23.54 -0.26
C GLU A 14 6.94 -22.19 -0.98
N LYS A 15 6.07 -22.11 -2.00
CA LYS A 15 5.82 -20.88 -2.75
C LYS A 15 5.07 -19.84 -1.91
N GLU A 16 4.06 -20.28 -1.17
CA GLU A 16 3.34 -19.45 -0.18
C GLU A 16 4.31 -18.90 0.88
N GLN A 17 5.26 -19.72 1.35
CA GLN A 17 6.29 -19.28 2.29
C GLN A 17 7.22 -18.24 1.65
N VAL A 18 7.66 -18.44 0.40
CA VAL A 18 8.49 -17.47 -0.33
C VAL A 18 7.78 -16.13 -0.50
N LEU A 19 6.49 -16.14 -0.85
CA LEU A 19 5.69 -14.92 -0.93
C LEU A 19 5.54 -14.24 0.44
N TYR A 20 5.23 -15.02 1.48
CA TYR A 20 5.13 -14.52 2.84
C TYR A 20 6.43 -13.85 3.30
N ASP A 21 7.58 -14.49 3.07
CA ASP A 21 8.88 -13.93 3.45
C ASP A 21 9.19 -12.64 2.68
N LYS A 22 8.83 -12.56 1.39
CA LYS A 22 8.95 -11.33 0.59
C LYS A 22 8.05 -10.22 1.14
N GLN A 23 6.79 -10.51 1.45
CA GLN A 23 5.86 -9.56 2.06
C GLN A 23 6.38 -9.05 3.40
N GLN A 24 6.84 -9.95 4.27
CA GLN A 24 7.43 -9.58 5.55
C GLN A 24 8.65 -8.69 5.37
N ALA A 25 9.59 -9.06 4.49
CA ALA A 25 10.81 -8.29 4.26
C ALA A 25 10.52 -6.87 3.75
N GLN A 26 9.59 -6.72 2.80
CA GLN A 26 9.32 -5.44 2.15
C GLN A 26 8.32 -4.57 2.91
N LEU A 27 7.32 -5.14 3.59
CA LEU A 27 6.28 -4.37 4.29
C LEU A 27 6.65 -4.00 5.73
N ARG A 28 7.51 -4.78 6.41
CA ARG A 28 7.95 -4.49 7.80
C ARG A 28 8.52 -3.08 7.98
N PRO A 29 9.35 -2.53 7.08
CA PRO A 29 9.83 -1.16 7.21
C PRO A 29 8.69 -0.13 7.27
N PHE A 30 7.67 -0.27 6.42
CA PHE A 30 6.52 0.63 6.40
C PHE A 30 5.66 0.52 7.66
N LEU A 31 5.42 -0.71 8.13
CA LEU A 31 4.66 -0.95 9.35
C LEU A 31 5.39 -0.40 10.59
N LYS A 32 6.69 -0.65 10.71
CA LYS A 32 7.51 -0.09 11.79
C LYS A 32 7.53 1.43 11.76
N TRP A 33 7.71 2.00 10.58
CA TRP A 33 7.66 3.45 10.42
C TRP A 33 6.29 3.98 10.86
N PHE A 34 5.20 3.40 10.38
CA PHE A 34 3.83 3.79 10.74
C PHE A 34 3.63 3.79 12.26
N SER A 35 3.96 2.68 12.93
CA SER A 35 3.80 2.59 14.39
C SER A 35 4.66 3.61 15.12
N SER A 36 5.91 3.80 14.70
CA SER A 36 6.81 4.77 15.34
C SER A 36 6.42 6.23 15.10
N PHE A 37 5.93 6.57 13.91
CA PHE A 37 5.68 7.94 13.49
C PHE A 37 4.33 8.44 13.99
N PHE A 38 3.30 7.60 13.92
CA PHE A 38 1.95 7.95 14.38
C PHE A 38 1.65 7.51 15.81
N ASN A 39 2.52 6.71 16.43
CA ASN A 39 2.30 6.10 17.73
C ASN A 39 0.96 5.31 17.76
N MET A 40 0.69 4.56 16.69
CA MET A 40 -0.53 3.77 16.49
C MET A 40 -0.15 2.36 16.07
N GLU A 41 -0.84 1.34 16.58
CA GLU A 41 -0.56 -0.05 16.21
C GLU A 41 -1.63 -0.59 15.24
N LEU A 42 -1.18 -1.35 14.24
CA LEU A 42 -2.06 -2.05 13.30
C LEU A 42 -2.09 -3.54 13.63
N MET A 43 -3.28 -4.11 13.66
CA MET A 43 -3.42 -5.56 13.67
C MET A 43 -3.24 -6.13 12.27
N LEU A 44 -2.32 -7.09 12.14
CA LEU A 44 -2.06 -7.77 10.88
C LEU A 44 -2.93 -9.02 10.80
N HIS A 45 -3.57 -9.21 9.65
CA HIS A 45 -4.40 -10.39 9.38
C HIS A 45 -3.81 -11.17 8.22
N PHE A 46 -3.85 -12.49 8.34
CA PHE A 46 -3.35 -13.44 7.34
C PHE A 46 -4.47 -14.31 6.76
N SER A 47 -5.72 -13.86 6.93
CA SER A 47 -6.92 -14.55 6.48
C SER A 47 -7.76 -13.62 5.62
N VAL A 48 -8.59 -14.20 4.76
CA VAL A 48 -9.56 -13.46 3.94
C VAL A 48 -10.71 -12.88 4.79
N ILE A 49 -10.89 -13.37 6.02
CA ILE A 49 -11.89 -12.87 6.95
C ILE A 49 -11.34 -11.60 7.58
N PRO A 50 -11.99 -10.44 7.36
CA PRO A 50 -11.55 -9.20 7.97
C PRO A 50 -11.87 -9.22 9.47
N GLU A 51 -10.92 -8.74 10.26
CA GLU A 51 -11.15 -8.42 11.67
C GLU A 51 -11.01 -6.91 11.87
N ALA A 52 -11.65 -6.41 12.92
CA ALA A 52 -11.63 -4.98 13.21
C ALA A 52 -10.25 -4.56 13.74
N GLN A 53 -9.77 -3.41 13.24
CA GLN A 53 -8.62 -2.72 13.82
C GLN A 53 -8.98 -2.12 15.20
N PRO A 54 -8.01 -1.88 16.09
CA PRO A 54 -8.25 -1.24 17.37
C PRO A 54 -8.97 0.11 17.20
N GLU A 55 -9.98 0.37 18.03
CA GLU A 55 -10.77 1.61 17.93
C GLU A 55 -9.90 2.86 18.08
N GLU A 56 -8.88 2.80 18.94
CA GLU A 56 -7.88 3.86 19.13
C GLU A 56 -7.15 4.18 17.81
N THR A 57 -6.66 3.16 17.10
CA THR A 57 -5.99 3.34 15.80
C THR A 57 -6.92 3.94 14.77
N ILE A 58 -8.16 3.44 14.70
CA ILE A 58 -9.16 3.97 13.76
C ILE A 58 -9.49 5.44 14.06
N ASN A 59 -9.68 5.79 15.33
CA ASN A 59 -9.99 7.16 15.73
C ASN A 59 -8.80 8.09 15.50
N GLY A 60 -7.57 7.62 15.76
CA GLY A 60 -6.34 8.35 15.45
C GLY A 60 -6.19 8.64 13.96
N LEU A 61 -6.43 7.66 13.11
CA LEU A 61 -6.42 7.82 11.65
C LEU A 61 -7.51 8.79 11.17
N ARG A 62 -8.73 8.72 11.73
CA ARG A 62 -9.80 9.67 11.40
C ARG A 62 -9.41 11.10 11.76
N LEU A 63 -8.90 11.32 12.97
CA LEU A 63 -8.46 12.65 13.40
C LEU A 63 -7.33 13.18 12.51
N LEU A 64 -6.38 12.32 12.14
CA LEU A 64 -5.31 12.67 11.22
C LEU A 64 -5.87 13.14 9.87
N LEU A 65 -6.79 12.39 9.28
CA LEU A 65 -7.40 12.74 7.98
C LEU A 65 -8.24 14.02 8.07
N HIS A 66 -8.97 14.22 9.17
CA HIS A 66 -9.74 15.45 9.40
C HIS A 66 -8.88 16.71 9.52
N ASN A 67 -7.61 16.57 9.89
CA ASN A 67 -6.67 17.69 10.01
C ASN A 67 -5.88 17.96 8.71
N THR A 68 -6.13 17.21 7.64
CA THR A 68 -5.52 17.48 6.33
C THR A 68 -6.26 18.62 5.61
N THR A 69 -5.55 19.35 4.75
CA THR A 69 -6.22 20.30 3.84
C THR A 69 -6.95 19.56 2.73
N ASP A 70 -7.92 20.21 2.07
CA ASP A 70 -8.67 19.60 0.95
C ASP A 70 -7.73 19.09 -0.16
N TRP A 71 -6.63 19.80 -0.41
CA TRP A 71 -5.59 19.42 -1.36
C TRP A 71 -4.82 18.18 -0.92
N GLU A 72 -4.44 18.11 0.35
CA GLU A 72 -3.75 16.96 0.92
C GLU A 72 -4.65 15.73 0.94
N LEU A 73 -5.93 15.90 1.32
CA LEU A 73 -6.91 14.83 1.36
C LEU A 73 -7.17 14.24 -0.05
N GLY A 74 -7.34 15.10 -1.06
CA GLY A 74 -7.51 14.65 -2.45
C GLY A 74 -6.29 13.91 -2.99
N CYS A 75 -5.08 14.34 -2.60
CA CYS A 75 -3.87 13.61 -2.96
C CYS A 75 -3.77 12.28 -2.21
N LEU A 76 -4.05 12.26 -0.91
CA LEU A 76 -4.08 11.04 -0.12
C LEU A 76 -5.08 10.03 -0.68
N ASP A 77 -6.29 10.45 -1.07
CA ASP A 77 -7.26 9.58 -1.73
C ASP A 77 -6.70 8.93 -3.00
N THR A 78 -6.05 9.72 -3.85
CA THR A 78 -5.38 9.21 -5.06
C THR A 78 -4.26 8.22 -4.70
N LEU A 79 -3.40 8.56 -3.75
CA LEU A 79 -2.27 7.72 -3.34
C LEU A 79 -2.76 6.38 -2.77
N VAL A 80 -3.73 6.42 -1.85
CA VAL A 80 -4.28 5.24 -1.18
C VAL A 80 -5.05 4.36 -2.16
N SER A 81 -5.85 4.95 -3.05
CA SER A 81 -6.59 4.19 -4.06
C SER A 81 -5.66 3.46 -5.03
N ARG A 82 -4.54 4.09 -5.41
CA ARG A 82 -3.58 3.52 -6.35
C ARG A 82 -2.65 2.49 -5.73
N THR A 83 -2.20 2.71 -4.50
CA THR A 83 -1.39 1.72 -3.75
C THR A 83 -2.23 0.65 -3.06
N LYS A 84 -3.56 0.83 -3.01
CA LYS A 84 -4.51 0.01 -2.24
C LYS A 84 -4.14 -0.10 -0.75
N SER A 85 -3.46 0.91 -0.21
CA SER A 85 -2.92 0.89 1.15
C SER A 85 -2.82 2.28 1.77
N LEU A 86 -3.52 2.48 2.89
CA LEU A 86 -3.44 3.72 3.65
C LEU A 86 -2.03 3.97 4.19
N VAL A 87 -1.34 2.92 4.67
CA VAL A 87 0.03 3.03 5.19
C VAL A 87 0.99 3.53 4.11
N LEU A 88 0.92 2.99 2.90
CA LEU A 88 1.76 3.42 1.79
C LEU A 88 1.40 4.83 1.31
N GLY A 89 0.11 5.19 1.28
CA GLY A 89 -0.33 6.55 0.98
C GLY A 89 0.20 7.59 1.99
N LEU A 90 0.13 7.28 3.29
CA LEU A 90 0.68 8.12 4.35
C LEU A 90 2.22 8.21 4.26
N ALA A 91 2.90 7.12 3.91
CA ALA A 91 4.34 7.13 3.65
C ALA A 91 4.71 8.05 2.48
N LEU A 92 3.94 8.05 1.40
CA LEU A 92 4.14 8.96 0.27
C LEU A 92 3.87 10.42 0.65
N TRP A 93 2.85 10.66 1.48
CA TRP A 93 2.51 11.99 1.97
C TRP A 93 3.53 12.56 2.97
N LYS A 94 4.01 11.77 3.92
CA LYS A 94 5.05 12.21 4.88
C LYS A 94 6.46 12.21 4.29
N GLY A 95 6.71 11.40 3.26
CA GLY A 95 7.98 11.35 2.53
C GLY A 95 9.17 10.61 3.16
N PRO A 96 9.06 9.69 4.14
CA PRO A 96 10.20 8.87 4.57
C PRO A 96 10.66 7.83 3.54
N PHE A 97 9.83 7.52 2.53
CA PHE A 97 10.11 6.53 1.49
C PHE A 97 9.91 7.15 0.09
N SER A 98 10.66 6.64 -0.89
CA SER A 98 10.55 7.06 -2.29
C SER A 98 9.30 6.50 -2.98
N VAL A 99 8.90 7.12 -4.09
CA VAL A 99 7.81 6.64 -4.95
C VAL A 99 8.05 5.21 -5.40
N ASP A 100 9.26 4.90 -5.87
CA ASP A 100 9.62 3.56 -6.34
C ASP A 100 9.50 2.51 -5.24
N GLN A 101 9.94 2.81 -4.02
CA GLN A 101 9.81 1.92 -2.87
C GLN A 101 8.35 1.62 -2.53
N CYS A 102 7.49 2.65 -2.52
CA CYS A 102 6.08 2.48 -2.21
C CYS A 102 5.33 1.71 -3.30
N ILE A 103 5.63 1.98 -4.58
CA ILE A 103 5.04 1.25 -5.71
C ILE A 103 5.47 -0.23 -5.66
N ALA A 104 6.76 -0.51 -5.48
CA ALA A 104 7.25 -1.88 -5.34
C ALA A 104 6.57 -2.62 -4.19
N ALA A 105 6.42 -1.96 -3.03
CA ALA A 105 5.75 -2.54 -1.87
C ALA A 105 4.25 -2.83 -2.12
N SER A 106 3.57 -2.00 -2.91
CA SER A 106 2.15 -2.21 -3.24
C SER A 106 1.91 -3.37 -4.22
N ARG A 107 2.95 -3.81 -4.94
CA ARG A 107 2.85 -4.76 -6.07
C ARG A 107 3.45 -6.13 -5.80
N ILE A 108 3.90 -6.43 -4.56
CA ILE A 108 4.62 -7.65 -4.20
C ILE A 108 3.90 -8.92 -4.70
N GLU A 109 2.60 -9.03 -4.45
CA GLU A 109 1.80 -10.21 -4.85
C GLU A 109 1.62 -10.28 -6.38
N GLU A 110 1.32 -9.15 -7.01
CA GLU A 110 1.11 -9.09 -8.46
C GLU A 110 2.40 -9.44 -9.21
N ASP A 111 3.53 -8.87 -8.80
CA ASP A 111 4.82 -9.14 -9.42
C ASP A 111 5.30 -10.59 -9.14
N HIS A 112 4.94 -11.17 -7.99
CA HIS A 112 5.14 -12.60 -7.73
C HIS A 112 4.33 -13.47 -8.70
N ASN A 113 3.05 -13.14 -8.88
CA ASN A 113 2.15 -13.87 -9.79
C ASN A 113 2.59 -13.74 -11.25
N ILE A 114 3.04 -12.55 -11.67
CA ILE A 114 3.60 -12.33 -13.02
C ILE A 114 4.86 -13.17 -13.23
N ALA A 115 5.74 -13.27 -12.23
CA ALA A 115 6.96 -14.07 -12.34
C ALA A 115 6.65 -15.56 -12.51
N GLU A 116 5.60 -16.07 -11.85
CA GLU A 116 5.21 -17.49 -11.92
C GLU A 116 4.40 -17.83 -13.17
N TRP A 117 3.50 -16.94 -13.60
CA TRP A 117 2.50 -17.24 -14.63
C TRP A 117 2.62 -16.42 -15.90
N GLY A 118 3.61 -15.53 -15.97
CA GLY A 118 3.82 -14.63 -17.08
C GLY A 118 2.94 -13.38 -17.00
N GLU A 119 3.25 -12.43 -17.88
CA GLU A 119 2.54 -11.16 -17.98
C GLU A 119 1.29 -11.28 -18.86
N CYS A 120 0.24 -10.54 -18.50
CA CYS A 120 -0.92 -10.34 -19.34
C CYS A 120 -0.77 -9.00 -20.08
N GLU A 121 -0.46 -9.05 -21.37
CA GLU A 121 -0.27 -7.88 -22.22
C GLU A 121 -1.54 -7.00 -22.25
N GLY A 122 -1.37 -5.69 -22.13
CA GLY A 122 -2.47 -4.71 -22.09
C GLY A 122 -3.19 -4.63 -20.75
N ALA A 123 -2.79 -5.42 -19.74
CA ALA A 123 -3.27 -5.31 -18.37
C ALA A 123 -2.13 -4.87 -17.44
N HIS A 124 -1.15 -5.75 -17.21
CA HIS A 124 -0.11 -5.49 -16.21
C HIS A 124 0.88 -4.38 -16.61
N ASP A 125 1.13 -4.21 -17.91
CA ASP A 125 1.99 -3.15 -18.45
C ASP A 125 1.32 -1.77 -18.32
N LEU A 126 0.02 -1.68 -18.64
CA LEU A 126 -0.77 -0.47 -18.43
C LEU A 126 -0.90 -0.14 -16.94
N ASP A 127 -1.17 -1.12 -16.10
CA ASP A 127 -1.31 -0.93 -14.65
C ASP A 127 -0.03 -0.39 -14.01
N LYS A 128 1.15 -0.91 -14.39
CA LYS A 128 2.46 -0.39 -13.94
C LYS A 128 2.66 1.08 -14.31
N VAL A 129 2.25 1.46 -15.51
CA VAL A 129 2.37 2.84 -15.97
C VAL A 129 1.34 3.75 -15.29
N ASP A 130 0.11 3.27 -15.08
CA ASP A 130 -0.98 4.02 -14.45
C ASP A 130 -0.68 4.33 -12.98
N ILE A 131 -0.25 3.33 -12.20
CA ILE A 131 0.13 3.54 -10.80
C ILE A 131 1.26 4.55 -10.69
N TYR A 132 2.29 4.43 -11.55
CA TYR A 132 3.43 5.34 -11.52
C TYR A 132 3.02 6.78 -11.80
N LYS A 133 2.26 7.00 -12.88
CA LYS A 133 1.77 8.32 -13.27
C LYS A 133 0.99 8.99 -12.15
N HIS A 134 0.02 8.28 -11.57
CA HIS A 134 -0.82 8.84 -10.53
C HIS A 134 -0.07 9.10 -9.22
N VAL A 135 0.74 8.13 -8.76
CA VAL A 135 1.48 8.27 -7.51
C VAL A 135 2.54 9.37 -7.63
N ALA A 136 3.29 9.42 -8.73
CA ALA A 136 4.30 10.44 -8.95
C ALA A 136 3.68 11.84 -9.05
N ALA A 137 2.57 11.99 -9.78
CA ALA A 137 1.87 13.28 -9.92
C ALA A 137 1.32 13.79 -8.58
N ALA A 138 0.61 12.94 -7.82
CA ALA A 138 0.08 13.31 -6.52
C ALA A 138 1.20 13.64 -5.52
N THR A 139 2.29 12.85 -5.51
CA THR A 139 3.46 13.11 -4.66
C THR A 139 4.12 14.44 -5.03
N ALA A 140 4.35 14.70 -6.32
CA ALA A 140 4.95 15.96 -6.79
C ALA A 140 4.08 17.16 -6.42
N PHE A 141 2.76 17.04 -6.58
CA PHE A 141 1.82 18.10 -6.20
C PHE A 141 1.89 18.40 -4.70
N LEU A 142 1.86 17.38 -3.84
CA LEU A 142 2.03 17.53 -2.39
C LEU A 142 3.32 18.27 -2.01
N ARG A 143 4.43 18.02 -2.74
CA ARG A 143 5.70 18.74 -2.51
C ARG A 143 5.72 20.17 -3.04
N SER A 144 4.82 20.49 -3.96
CA SER A 144 4.67 21.83 -4.52
C SER A 144 3.68 22.71 -3.76
N LEU A 145 2.93 22.16 -2.79
CA LEU A 145 1.94 22.92 -2.03
C LEU A 145 2.60 24.08 -1.27
N PRO A 146 1.99 25.28 -1.31
CA PRO A 146 2.50 26.41 -0.55
C PRO A 146 2.32 26.16 0.96
N PRO A 147 3.16 26.78 1.82
CA PRO A 147 3.11 26.58 3.27
C PRO A 147 1.74 26.76 3.91
N GLU A 148 0.93 27.71 3.44
CA GLU A 148 -0.42 27.95 3.96
C GLU A 148 -1.42 26.83 3.67
N GLN A 149 -1.13 25.94 2.71
CA GLN A 149 -2.00 24.84 2.29
C GLN A 149 -1.44 23.47 2.70
N SER A 150 -0.37 23.43 3.48
CA SER A 150 0.23 22.19 3.96
C SER A 150 0.12 22.05 5.47
N SER A 151 -0.53 20.97 5.92
CA SER A 151 -0.58 20.57 7.32
C SER A 151 0.71 19.87 7.79
N LEU A 152 1.64 19.56 6.87
CA LEU A 152 2.91 18.87 7.19
C LEU A 152 3.80 19.62 8.19
N LYS A 153 3.59 20.93 8.40
CA LYS A 153 4.35 21.73 9.38
C LYS A 153 3.82 21.64 10.81
N GLN A 154 2.66 21.02 11.03
CA GLN A 154 1.98 20.99 12.33
C GLN A 154 2.24 19.72 13.15
N TRP A 155 3.07 18.79 12.64
CA TRP A 155 3.36 17.48 13.23
C TRP A 155 4.85 17.24 13.35
#